data_AF-A0A0D2AD53-F1
#
_entry.id   AF-A0A0D2AD53-F1
#
_cell.length_a   1.000
_cell.length_b   1.000
_cell.length_c   1.000
_cell.angle_alpha   90.00
_cell.angle_beta   90.00
_cell.angle_gamma   90.00
#
_symmetry.space_group_name_H-M   'P 1'
#
loop_
_entity.id
_entity.type
_entity.pdbx_description
1 polymer ?
#
loop_
_entity_poly.entity_id
_entity_poly.type
_entity_poly.pdbx_seq_one_letter_code
_entity_poly.pdbx_strand_id
1 'polypeptide(L)'
;MLRRIPAKDLLNSVSDLGWVLFQLVFDELTVRTSNLGCGVSVHLGQDRLGYETKPSEERIQVLMSATADEFRGFALMANWDYTTFLSHFISSYPSEAAAEEVFKHTFISDATMMHKIYRTREFFKAHRGKQALLRSQDAKRAGIQYYHFEVGNPFSGSMKGIAHHGVDMVYAFGTFHDALKRADQGISEGYVKPDQAHAEAGAGEPSMIIGDAGYLKSNIDLSYELQDKLIEFVAEDCQETDKRAYVDDIEIFCNDRSIRTENWSTCEKWISKRKKLEILDRDYDSMRTATRKLVGSVIGMEL
;
A
#
# COMPACT_ATOMS: atom_id res chain seq x y z
N MET A 1 -21.88 -31.80 -3.35
CA MET A 1 -22.54 -31.67 -4.68
C MET A 1 -22.40 -30.26 -5.30
N LEU A 2 -21.62 -29.34 -4.70
CA LEU A 2 -21.46 -27.94 -5.18
C LEU A 2 -20.65 -27.79 -6.48
N ARG A 3 -19.79 -28.76 -6.82
CA ARG A 3 -18.89 -28.70 -8.01
C ARG A 3 -19.62 -28.70 -9.37
N ARG A 4 -20.94 -28.91 -9.39
CA ARG A 4 -21.74 -28.97 -10.62
C ARG A 4 -22.66 -27.75 -10.78
N ILE A 5 -22.65 -26.80 -9.84
CA ILE A 5 -23.44 -25.58 -9.95
C ILE A 5 -22.82 -24.69 -11.03
N PRO A 6 -23.62 -24.15 -11.97
CA PRO A 6 -23.15 -23.17 -12.94
C PRO A 6 -22.53 -21.94 -12.27
N ALA A 7 -21.44 -21.41 -12.82
CA ALA A 7 -20.74 -20.25 -12.26
C ALA A 7 -21.66 -19.01 -12.12
N LYS A 8 -22.60 -18.83 -13.06
CA LYS A 8 -23.60 -17.76 -12.99
C LYS A 8 -24.43 -17.83 -11.70
N ASP A 9 -24.85 -19.02 -11.29
CA ASP A 9 -25.70 -19.18 -10.11
C ASP A 9 -24.89 -18.96 -8.82
N LEU A 10 -23.60 -19.29 -8.81
CA LEU A 10 -22.68 -18.94 -7.71
C LEU A 10 -22.51 -17.42 -7.59
N LEU A 11 -22.32 -16.71 -8.71
CA LEU A 11 -22.19 -15.25 -8.72
C LEU A 11 -23.50 -14.56 -8.30
N ASN A 12 -24.65 -15.07 -8.75
CA ASN A 12 -25.95 -14.59 -8.29
C ASN A 12 -26.08 -14.76 -6.78
N SER A 13 -25.68 -15.91 -6.23
CA SER A 13 -25.71 -16.14 -4.79
C SER A 13 -24.84 -15.14 -4.01
N VAL A 14 -23.66 -14.80 -4.53
CA VAL A 14 -22.79 -13.76 -3.93
C VAL A 14 -23.49 -12.40 -3.94
N SER A 15 -24.14 -12.04 -5.05
CA SER A 15 -24.90 -10.80 -5.16
C SER A 15 -26.10 -10.78 -4.20
N ASP A 16 -26.86 -11.87 -4.11
CA ASP A 16 -28.03 -12.00 -3.23
C ASP A 16 -27.65 -11.91 -1.75
N LEU A 17 -26.44 -12.36 -1.39
CA LEU A 17 -25.86 -12.23 -0.05
C LEU A 17 -25.27 -10.85 0.22
N GLY A 18 -25.21 -9.95 -0.77
CA GLY A 18 -24.58 -8.65 -0.64
C GLY A 18 -23.06 -8.72 -0.38
N TRP A 19 -22.40 -9.81 -0.80
CA TRP A 19 -20.97 -9.99 -0.59
C TRP A 19 -20.16 -9.18 -1.60
N VAL A 20 -19.54 -8.11 -1.11
CA VAL A 20 -18.67 -7.23 -1.91
C VAL A 20 -17.19 -7.54 -1.69
N LEU A 21 -16.83 -8.15 -0.54
CA LEU A 21 -15.45 -8.48 -0.17
C LEU A 21 -15.33 -9.93 0.30
N PHE A 22 -14.29 -10.62 -0.15
CA PHE A 22 -13.92 -11.93 0.36
C PHE A 22 -12.78 -11.80 1.36
N GLN A 23 -13.07 -12.02 2.65
CA GLN A 23 -12.07 -11.97 3.70
C GLN A 23 -11.25 -13.25 3.74
N LEU A 24 -9.96 -13.12 4.02
CA LEU A 24 -9.10 -14.26 4.29
C LEU A 24 -9.47 -14.87 5.66
N VAL A 25 -9.67 -16.19 5.69
CA VAL A 25 -10.13 -16.93 6.87
C VAL A 25 -9.00 -17.81 7.41
N PHE A 26 -8.83 -17.80 8.74
CA PHE A 26 -7.98 -18.77 9.44
C PHE A 26 -8.70 -20.11 9.49
N ASP A 27 -8.23 -21.07 8.70
CA ASP A 27 -8.77 -22.42 8.62
C ASP A 27 -7.87 -23.45 9.34
N GLU A 28 -6.74 -22.99 9.89
CA GLU A 28 -5.66 -23.78 10.48
C GLU A 28 -5.04 -24.84 9.53
N LEU A 29 -5.44 -24.84 8.26
CA LEU A 29 -4.98 -25.75 7.20
C LEU A 29 -4.06 -25.02 6.23
N THR A 30 -4.56 -23.96 5.60
CA THR A 30 -3.88 -23.12 4.61
C THR A 30 -3.44 -21.78 5.19
N VAL A 31 -4.15 -21.26 6.18
CA VAL A 31 -3.81 -20.03 6.91
C VAL A 31 -3.89 -20.30 8.41
N ARG A 32 -2.78 -20.06 9.10
CA ARG A 32 -2.60 -20.30 10.53
C ARG A 32 -2.21 -19.04 11.27
N THR A 33 -2.48 -19.03 12.56
CA THR A 33 -1.86 -18.04 13.45
C THR A 33 -0.35 -18.32 13.54
N SER A 34 0.47 -17.30 13.29
CA SER A 34 1.92 -17.44 13.40
C SER A 34 2.39 -17.33 14.86
N ASN A 35 3.25 -18.25 15.28
CA ASN A 35 3.95 -18.18 16.58
C ASN A 35 5.19 -17.27 16.54
N LEU A 36 5.55 -16.72 15.39
CA LEU A 36 6.71 -15.84 15.23
C LEU A 36 6.40 -14.37 15.55
N GLY A 37 5.13 -14.02 15.74
CA GLY A 37 4.70 -12.64 16.02
C GLY A 37 4.36 -11.81 14.78
N CYS A 38 4.31 -12.41 13.58
CA CYS A 38 3.83 -11.76 12.35
C CYS A 38 2.32 -11.92 12.10
N GLY A 39 1.58 -12.47 13.07
CA GLY A 39 0.13 -12.68 13.02
C GLY A 39 -0.31 -13.88 12.18
N VAL A 40 0.24 -14.06 10.97
CA VAL A 40 -0.22 -15.09 10.01
C VAL A 40 0.93 -15.94 9.48
N SER A 41 0.69 -17.23 9.27
CA SER A 41 1.52 -18.16 8.50
C SER A 41 0.67 -18.80 7.40
N VAL A 42 1.15 -18.77 6.15
CA VAL A 42 0.45 -19.30 4.98
C VAL A 42 1.13 -20.57 4.49
N HIS A 43 0.34 -21.63 4.32
CA HIS A 43 0.79 -22.96 3.92
C HIS A 43 0.10 -23.38 2.62
N LEU A 44 0.76 -23.15 1.48
CA LEU A 44 0.29 -23.55 0.16
C LEU A 44 1.05 -24.81 -0.27
N GLY A 45 0.50 -26.00 0.00
CA GLY A 45 1.09 -27.26 -0.47
C GLY A 45 0.57 -28.53 0.21
N GLN A 46 0.85 -29.68 -0.42
CA GLN A 46 0.67 -31.03 0.14
C GLN A 46 1.88 -31.47 0.98
N ASP A 47 2.73 -30.54 1.41
CA ASP A 47 3.79 -30.87 2.35
C ASP A 47 3.08 -31.40 3.60
N ARG A 48 3.32 -32.69 3.86
CA ARG A 48 2.66 -33.48 4.89
C ARG A 48 2.64 -32.70 6.20
N LEU A 49 1.73 -33.07 7.09
CA LEU A 49 1.64 -32.67 8.51
C LEU A 49 2.95 -32.76 9.35
N GLY A 50 4.11 -32.99 8.73
CA GLY A 50 5.42 -32.87 9.34
C GLY A 50 5.84 -31.41 9.49
N TYR A 51 6.18 -31.06 10.72
CA TYR A 51 6.95 -29.88 11.12
C TYR A 51 8.39 -29.92 10.56
N GLU A 52 8.59 -30.41 9.34
CA GLU A 52 9.87 -30.32 8.67
C GLU A 52 9.98 -28.90 8.10
N THR A 53 10.50 -28.01 8.93
CA THR A 53 11.13 -26.77 8.49
C THR A 53 12.01 -27.13 7.29
N LYS A 54 11.59 -26.74 6.07
CA LYS A 54 12.46 -26.85 4.90
C LYS A 54 13.82 -26.28 5.28
N PRO A 55 14.93 -27.01 5.06
CA PRO A 55 16.27 -26.48 5.23
C PRO A 55 16.54 -25.56 4.06
N SER A 56 15.89 -24.41 4.07
CA SER A 56 16.17 -23.32 3.17
C SER A 56 16.57 -22.16 4.05
N GLU A 57 17.87 -22.10 4.32
CA GLU A 57 18.57 -20.91 4.82
C GLU A 57 18.47 -19.73 3.83
N GLU A 58 17.79 -19.92 2.70
CA GLU A 58 17.58 -18.90 1.68
C GLU A 58 16.59 -17.86 2.17
N ARG A 59 17.15 -16.67 2.43
CA ARG A 59 16.43 -15.50 2.90
C ARG A 59 15.62 -14.93 1.75
N ILE A 60 14.29 -15.11 1.77
CA ILE A 60 13.42 -14.41 0.82
C ILE A 60 13.53 -12.90 1.04
N GLN A 61 13.95 -12.16 0.02
CA GLN A 61 13.94 -10.70 0.07
C GLN A 61 12.53 -10.14 -0.07
N VAL A 62 12.31 -8.95 0.49
CA VAL A 62 10.99 -8.31 0.48
C VAL A 62 11.12 -6.88 0.02
N LEU A 63 10.47 -6.53 -1.09
CA LEU A 63 10.23 -5.15 -1.49
C LEU A 63 8.79 -4.78 -1.13
N MET A 64 8.63 -3.68 -0.40
CA MET A 64 7.33 -3.14 -0.03
C MET A 64 7.16 -1.74 -0.60
N SER A 65 5.91 -1.34 -0.80
CA SER A 65 5.58 0.02 -1.20
C SER A 65 4.24 0.48 -0.66
N ALA A 66 4.09 1.79 -0.59
CA ALA A 66 2.81 2.45 -0.45
C ALA A 66 2.83 3.79 -1.17
N THR A 67 1.66 4.23 -1.58
CA THR A 67 1.42 5.55 -2.13
C THR A 67 1.10 6.56 -1.02
N ALA A 68 1.29 7.85 -1.27
CA ALA A 68 1.11 8.87 -0.22
C ALA A 68 -0.36 9.01 0.23
N ASP A 69 -1.33 8.74 -0.64
CA ASP A 69 -2.76 8.88 -0.36
C ASP A 69 -3.58 7.65 -0.80
N GLU A 70 -3.11 6.47 -0.36
CA GLU A 70 -3.68 5.14 -0.64
C GLU A 70 -5.21 5.15 -0.70
N PHE A 71 -5.87 5.63 0.35
CA PHE A 71 -7.31 5.43 0.50
C PHE A 71 -8.18 6.55 -0.07
N ARG A 72 -7.61 7.52 -0.79
CA ARG A 72 -8.35 8.69 -1.29
C ARG A 72 -9.51 8.32 -2.19
N GLY A 73 -9.30 7.37 -3.10
CA GLY A 73 -10.35 6.91 -4.02
C GLY A 73 -11.55 6.35 -3.26
N PHE A 74 -11.29 5.52 -2.25
CA PHE A 74 -12.35 4.97 -1.40
C PHE A 74 -13.04 6.07 -0.57
N ALA A 75 -12.29 7.02 0.00
CA ALA A 75 -12.87 8.12 0.75
C ALA A 75 -13.82 8.98 -0.11
N LEU A 76 -13.49 9.19 -1.39
CA LEU A 76 -14.38 9.86 -2.34
C LEU A 76 -15.64 9.04 -2.65
N MET A 77 -15.52 7.72 -2.83
CA MET A 77 -16.67 6.84 -3.02
C MET A 77 -17.58 6.81 -1.79
N ALA A 78 -16.99 6.79 -0.61
CA ALA A 78 -17.69 6.73 0.66
C ALA A 78 -18.55 7.97 0.90
N ASN A 79 -18.07 9.13 0.45
CA ASN A 79 -18.75 10.43 0.58
C ASN A 79 -19.30 10.68 2.01
N TRP A 80 -18.57 10.21 3.04
CA TRP A 80 -19.00 10.39 4.42
C TRP A 80 -19.04 11.88 4.76
N ASP A 81 -20.14 12.32 5.35
CA ASP A 81 -20.09 13.55 6.13
C ASP A 81 -19.23 13.34 7.39
N TYR A 82 -18.70 14.45 7.92
CA TYR A 82 -17.82 14.43 9.08
C TYR A 82 -18.47 13.74 10.30
N THR A 83 -19.78 13.94 10.50
CA THR A 83 -20.53 13.38 11.62
C THR A 83 -20.60 11.86 11.57
N THR A 84 -20.89 11.31 10.38
CA THR A 84 -20.98 9.86 10.14
C THR A 84 -19.61 9.21 10.33
N PHE A 85 -18.56 9.80 9.74
CA PHE A 85 -17.20 9.34 9.93
C PHE A 85 -16.82 9.31 11.42
N LEU A 86 -17.04 10.43 12.11
CA LEU A 86 -16.66 10.59 13.51
C LEU A 86 -17.45 9.64 14.41
N SER A 87 -18.73 9.41 14.15
CA SER A 87 -19.57 8.47 14.91
C SER A 87 -19.06 7.04 14.82
N HIS A 88 -18.76 6.54 13.61
CA HIS A 88 -18.18 5.22 13.42
C HIS A 88 -16.79 5.09 14.04
N PHE A 89 -15.98 6.15 13.94
CA PHE A 89 -14.64 6.20 14.47
C PHE A 89 -14.63 6.20 16.00
N ILE A 90 -15.23 7.20 16.66
CA ILE A 90 -15.25 7.34 18.13
C ILE A 90 -15.87 6.10 18.79
N SER A 91 -16.98 5.57 18.26
CA SER A 91 -17.64 4.38 18.83
C SER A 91 -16.80 3.10 18.76
N SER A 92 -15.64 3.15 18.13
CA SER A 92 -14.70 2.02 18.04
C SER A 92 -13.54 2.12 19.02
N TYR A 93 -13.40 3.24 19.73
CA TYR A 93 -12.35 3.46 20.73
C TYR A 93 -12.93 3.43 22.15
N PRO A 94 -12.10 3.10 23.17
CA PRO A 94 -12.55 3.01 24.56
C PRO A 94 -12.95 4.36 25.17
N SER A 95 -12.50 5.48 24.59
CA SER A 95 -12.87 6.84 24.99
C SER A 95 -12.68 7.82 23.83
N GLU A 96 -13.33 8.98 23.91
CA GLU A 96 -13.11 10.09 22.97
C GLU A 96 -11.65 10.56 22.97
N ALA A 97 -10.99 10.65 24.14
CA ALA A 97 -9.59 11.04 24.23
C ALA A 97 -8.66 10.07 23.48
N ALA A 98 -8.93 8.76 23.55
CA ALA A 98 -8.18 7.74 22.80
C ALA A 98 -8.43 7.88 21.29
N ALA A 99 -9.67 8.17 20.89
CA ALA A 99 -10.01 8.44 19.50
C ALA A 99 -9.27 9.71 19.00
N GLU A 100 -9.27 10.80 19.77
CA GLU A 100 -8.61 12.07 19.43
C GLU A 100 -7.09 11.95 19.28
N GLU A 101 -6.41 11.13 20.09
CA GLU A 101 -4.96 10.89 19.96
C GLU A 101 -4.61 10.31 18.57
N VAL A 102 -5.52 9.49 18.04
CA VAL A 102 -5.39 8.85 16.72
C VAL A 102 -5.96 9.72 15.59
N PHE A 103 -6.98 10.53 15.87
CA PHE A 103 -7.77 11.23 14.89
C PHE A 103 -6.94 12.22 14.06
N LYS A 104 -6.73 11.89 12.77
CA LYS A 104 -6.06 12.74 11.78
C LYS A 104 -6.65 12.51 10.40
N HIS A 105 -6.54 13.49 9.51
CA HIS A 105 -7.05 13.40 8.13
C HIS A 105 -6.46 12.22 7.32
N THR A 106 -5.32 11.68 7.72
CA THR A 106 -4.68 10.52 7.06
C THR A 106 -4.99 9.18 7.75
N PHE A 107 -5.91 9.14 8.73
CA PHE A 107 -6.16 7.94 9.54
C PHE A 107 -6.41 6.71 8.68
N ILE A 108 -7.30 6.77 7.68
CA ILE A 108 -7.66 5.55 6.95
C ILE A 108 -6.51 5.03 6.11
N SER A 109 -5.83 5.88 5.33
CA SER A 109 -4.62 5.46 4.58
C SER A 109 -3.55 4.89 5.52
N ASP A 110 -3.44 5.46 6.73
CA ASP A 110 -2.48 4.99 7.72
C ASP A 110 -2.87 3.63 8.30
N ALA A 111 -4.11 3.47 8.72
CA ALA A 111 -4.66 2.25 9.28
C ALA A 111 -4.72 1.09 8.27
N THR A 112 -5.03 1.37 6.99
CA THR A 112 -5.24 0.32 5.99
C THR A 112 -3.95 -0.15 5.32
N MET A 113 -2.95 0.74 5.16
CA MET A 113 -1.72 0.45 4.40
C MET A 113 -0.45 0.76 5.18
N MET A 114 -0.18 2.02 5.53
CA MET A 114 1.12 2.41 6.10
C MET A 114 1.44 1.71 7.42
N HIS A 115 0.44 1.46 8.26
CA HIS A 115 0.59 0.73 9.52
C HIS A 115 1.03 -0.72 9.30
N LYS A 116 0.48 -1.38 8.27
CA LYS A 116 0.89 -2.75 7.90
C LYS A 116 2.33 -2.80 7.41
N ILE A 117 2.74 -1.82 6.60
CA ILE A 117 4.13 -1.69 6.14
C ILE A 117 5.07 -1.49 7.33
N TYR A 118 4.71 -0.58 8.23
CA TYR A 118 5.47 -0.34 9.46
C TYR A 118 5.63 -1.61 10.30
N ARG A 119 4.52 -2.31 10.61
CA ARG A 119 4.57 -3.56 11.37
C ARG A 119 5.37 -4.65 10.68
N THR A 120 5.23 -4.80 9.36
CA THR A 120 5.98 -5.78 8.58
C THR A 120 7.48 -5.48 8.64
N ARG A 121 7.86 -4.21 8.50
CA ARG A 121 9.25 -3.75 8.64
C ARG A 121 9.79 -4.02 10.04
N GLU A 122 9.08 -3.63 11.10
CA GLU A 122 9.53 -3.85 12.48
C GLU A 122 9.67 -5.35 12.81
N PHE A 123 8.72 -6.18 12.33
CA PHE A 123 8.81 -7.62 12.45
C PHE A 123 10.10 -8.17 11.81
N PHE A 124 10.35 -7.87 10.54
CA PHE A 124 11.54 -8.39 9.87
C PHE A 124 12.84 -7.82 10.43
N LYS A 125 12.86 -6.53 10.82
CA LYS A 125 13.99 -5.89 11.50
C LYS A 125 14.33 -6.63 12.79
N ALA A 126 13.33 -6.91 13.64
CA ALA A 126 13.55 -7.63 14.89
C ALA A 126 13.91 -9.11 14.68
N HIS A 127 13.19 -9.81 13.81
CA HIS A 127 13.36 -11.24 13.58
C HIS A 127 14.69 -11.55 12.89
N ARG A 128 14.96 -10.90 11.75
CA ARG A 128 16.18 -11.11 10.97
C ARG A 128 17.39 -10.44 11.60
N GLY A 129 17.21 -9.34 12.33
CA GLY A 129 18.29 -8.71 13.10
C GLY A 129 18.86 -9.65 14.17
N LYS A 130 18.00 -10.38 14.90
CA LYS A 130 18.46 -11.42 15.83
C LYS A 130 19.25 -12.53 15.14
N GLN A 131 18.79 -12.99 13.97
CA GLN A 131 19.49 -14.01 13.19
C GLN A 131 20.84 -13.52 12.67
N ALA A 132 20.92 -12.28 12.19
CA ALA A 132 22.15 -11.66 11.72
C ALA A 132 23.19 -11.55 12.84
N LEU A 133 22.77 -11.12 14.04
CA LEU A 133 23.64 -11.04 15.21
C LEU A 133 24.24 -12.40 15.59
N LEU A 134 23.46 -13.49 15.54
CA LEU A 134 23.94 -14.85 15.82
C LEU A 134 24.97 -15.33 14.79
N ARG A 135 24.95 -14.78 13.58
CA ARG A 135 25.85 -15.10 12.46
C ARG A 135 26.98 -14.09 12.28
N SER A 136 27.12 -13.13 13.20
CA SER A 136 28.08 -12.01 13.09
C SER A 136 27.93 -11.19 11.81
N GLN A 137 26.69 -11.04 11.33
CA GLN A 137 26.32 -10.24 10.16
C GLN A 137 25.71 -8.89 10.59
N ASP A 138 25.68 -7.92 9.68
CA ASP A 138 25.07 -6.61 9.95
C ASP A 138 23.54 -6.74 10.06
N ALA A 139 23.02 -6.49 11.26
CA ALA A 139 21.59 -6.55 11.56
C ALA A 139 20.75 -5.49 10.82
N LYS A 140 21.37 -4.45 10.25
CA LYS A 140 20.68 -3.43 9.44
C LYS A 140 20.35 -3.92 8.04
N ARG A 141 21.03 -4.95 7.56
CA ARG A 141 20.82 -5.58 6.25
C ARG A 141 19.82 -6.70 6.42
N ALA A 142 18.56 -6.28 6.59
CA ALA A 142 17.46 -7.17 6.92
C ALA A 142 16.78 -7.79 5.66
N GLY A 143 17.32 -7.53 4.46
CA GLY A 143 16.76 -8.00 3.18
C GLY A 143 15.33 -7.52 2.98
N ILE A 144 15.00 -6.34 3.52
CA ILE A 144 13.77 -5.63 3.17
C ILE A 144 14.12 -4.25 2.65
N GLN A 145 13.42 -3.89 1.59
CA GLN A 145 13.47 -2.61 0.92
C GLN A 145 12.08 -1.98 0.97
N TYR A 146 12.04 -0.65 0.97
CA TYR A 146 10.80 0.10 0.94
C TYR A 146 10.94 1.30 0.00
N TYR A 147 9.97 1.48 -0.89
CA TYR A 147 9.80 2.75 -1.60
C TYR A 147 8.45 3.38 -1.28
N HIS A 148 8.44 4.70 -1.23
CA HIS A 148 7.23 5.49 -1.05
C HIS A 148 6.92 6.29 -2.30
N PHE A 149 5.69 6.19 -2.79
CA PHE A 149 5.29 6.80 -4.04
C PHE A 149 4.38 8.00 -3.79
N GLU A 150 4.90 9.21 -4.03
CA GLU A 150 4.17 10.47 -3.83
C GLU A 150 3.72 11.09 -5.15
N VAL A 151 4.26 10.61 -6.28
CA VAL A 151 3.85 11.07 -7.61
C VAL A 151 2.37 10.75 -7.83
N GLY A 152 1.62 11.80 -8.15
CA GLY A 152 0.18 11.70 -8.35
C GLY A 152 -0.21 11.22 -9.74
N ASN A 153 -1.48 10.82 -9.88
CA ASN A 153 -2.03 10.39 -11.16
C ASN A 153 -1.89 11.49 -12.24
N PRO A 154 -1.20 11.23 -13.36
CA PRO A 154 -0.95 12.24 -14.38
C PRO A 154 -2.16 12.49 -15.31
N PHE A 155 -3.17 11.63 -15.27
CA PHE A 155 -4.33 11.69 -16.14
C PHE A 155 -5.44 12.60 -15.59
N SER A 156 -6.33 13.07 -16.47
CA SER A 156 -7.52 13.84 -16.07
C SER A 156 -8.49 13.00 -15.23
N GLY A 157 -9.22 13.69 -14.34
CA GLY A 157 -10.26 13.10 -13.50
C GLY A 157 -10.19 13.60 -12.06
N SER A 158 -11.08 13.09 -11.21
CA SER A 158 -11.15 13.43 -9.78
C SER A 158 -9.88 13.05 -8.99
N MET A 159 -9.05 12.18 -9.56
CA MET A 159 -7.82 11.68 -8.95
C MET A 159 -6.55 12.34 -9.50
N LYS A 160 -6.65 13.31 -10.42
CA LYS A 160 -5.49 13.99 -11.02
C LYS A 160 -4.60 14.59 -9.94
N GLY A 161 -3.30 14.30 -10.01
CA GLY A 161 -2.30 14.80 -9.07
C GLY A 161 -2.32 14.13 -7.69
N ILE A 162 -3.14 13.10 -7.48
CA ILE A 162 -3.24 12.37 -6.21
C ILE A 162 -2.48 11.05 -6.31
N ALA A 163 -1.61 10.77 -5.35
CA ALA A 163 -0.90 9.49 -5.26
C ALA A 163 -1.78 8.41 -4.59
N HIS A 164 -2.85 8.02 -5.29
CA HIS A 164 -3.83 7.09 -4.78
C HIS A 164 -3.41 5.63 -4.90
N HIS A 165 -4.14 4.72 -4.24
CA HIS A 165 -3.91 3.28 -4.33
C HIS A 165 -3.76 2.81 -5.77
N GLY A 166 -2.68 2.09 -6.06
CA GLY A 166 -2.36 1.51 -7.36
C GLY A 166 -1.86 2.50 -8.43
N VAL A 167 -1.62 3.77 -8.09
CA VAL A 167 -1.10 4.75 -9.07
C VAL A 167 0.31 4.40 -9.55
N ASP A 168 1.13 3.78 -8.71
CA ASP A 168 2.49 3.35 -9.05
C ASP A 168 2.49 2.27 -10.15
N MET A 169 1.39 1.50 -10.28
CA MET A 169 1.20 0.54 -11.37
C MET A 169 1.13 1.20 -12.76
N VAL A 170 0.76 2.48 -12.84
CA VAL A 170 0.79 3.24 -14.10
C VAL A 170 2.22 3.33 -14.64
N TYR A 171 3.20 3.37 -13.74
CA TYR A 171 4.62 3.51 -14.04
C TYR A 171 5.34 2.15 -14.08
N ALA A 172 4.93 1.19 -13.25
CA ALA A 172 5.68 -0.04 -13.01
C ALA A 172 5.78 -1.02 -14.19
N PHE A 173 4.80 -1.07 -15.10
CA PHE A 173 4.69 -2.13 -16.11
C PHE A 173 4.79 -1.65 -17.57
N GLY A 174 5.01 -0.35 -17.81
CA GLY A 174 5.08 0.22 -19.15
C GLY A 174 3.75 0.24 -19.92
N THR A 175 2.66 -0.31 -19.37
CA THR A 175 1.34 -0.39 -20.02
C THR A 175 0.75 0.97 -20.44
N PHE A 176 1.16 2.04 -19.77
CA PHE A 176 0.67 3.41 -20.01
C PHE A 176 1.69 4.30 -20.72
N HIS A 177 2.74 3.75 -21.33
CA HIS A 177 3.84 4.52 -21.94
C HIS A 177 3.35 5.66 -22.84
N ASP A 178 2.51 5.39 -23.84
CA ASP A 178 2.05 6.43 -24.76
C ASP A 178 1.15 7.47 -24.07
N ALA A 179 0.35 7.04 -23.09
CA ALA A 179 -0.50 7.95 -22.31
C ALA A 179 0.34 8.87 -21.40
N LEU A 180 1.43 8.36 -20.81
CA LEU A 180 2.36 9.15 -20.02
C LEU A 180 3.09 10.18 -20.89
N LYS A 181 3.52 9.80 -22.10
CA LYS A 181 4.14 10.72 -23.06
C LYS A 181 3.19 11.85 -23.46
N ARG A 182 1.90 11.54 -23.68
CA ARG A 182 0.86 12.56 -23.93
C ARG A 182 0.65 13.46 -22.71
N ALA A 183 0.63 12.89 -21.51
CA ALA A 183 0.49 13.67 -20.27
C ALA A 183 1.65 14.67 -20.08
N ASP A 184 2.88 14.28 -20.42
CA ASP A 184 4.04 15.20 -20.40
C ASP A 184 3.94 16.34 -21.41
N GLN A 185 3.22 16.13 -22.52
CA GLN A 185 2.92 17.16 -23.52
C GLN A 185 1.74 18.05 -23.12
N GLY A 186 1.15 17.84 -21.93
CA GLY A 186 -0.05 18.54 -21.47
C GLY A 186 -1.35 18.07 -22.15
N ILE A 187 -1.31 16.97 -22.91
CA ILE A 187 -2.48 16.39 -23.56
C ILE A 187 -3.24 15.58 -22.50
N SER A 188 -4.28 16.18 -21.94
CA SER A 188 -5.05 15.64 -20.82
C SER A 188 -6.23 14.77 -21.30
N GLU A 189 -5.95 13.70 -22.02
CA GLU A 189 -6.96 12.67 -22.30
C GLU A 189 -7.09 11.75 -21.08
N GLY A 190 -8.32 11.51 -20.62
CA GLY A 190 -8.55 10.42 -19.67
C GLY A 190 -8.19 9.09 -20.33
N TYR A 191 -7.75 8.09 -19.57
CA TYR A 191 -7.62 6.73 -20.11
C TYR A 191 -9.02 6.19 -20.40
N VAL A 192 -9.51 6.47 -21.59
CA VAL A 192 -10.77 5.96 -22.11
C VAL A 192 -10.43 4.65 -22.83
N LYS A 193 -10.96 3.52 -22.33
CA LYS A 193 -11.00 2.29 -23.14
C LYS A 193 -11.67 2.63 -24.48
N PRO A 194 -11.23 2.06 -25.62
CA PRO A 194 -11.76 2.40 -26.95
C PRO A 194 -13.30 2.40 -27.08
N ASP A 195 -14.01 1.74 -26.16
CA ASP A 195 -15.44 1.48 -26.24
C ASP A 195 -16.30 2.40 -25.34
N GLN A 196 -15.73 3.35 -24.60
CA GLN A 196 -16.51 4.25 -23.71
C GLN A 196 -16.49 5.70 -24.21
N ALA A 197 -17.34 5.99 -25.19
CA ALA A 197 -17.61 7.35 -25.61
C ALA A 197 -18.43 8.12 -24.54
N HIS A 198 -17.92 9.31 -24.19
CA HIS A 198 -18.57 10.46 -23.54
C HIS A 198 -18.68 10.50 -22.01
N ALA A 199 -17.99 11.47 -21.41
CA ALA A 199 -18.60 12.75 -21.02
C ALA A 199 -17.49 13.81 -20.86
N GLU A 200 -17.52 14.84 -21.71
CA GLU A 200 -16.72 16.05 -21.53
C GLU A 200 -17.16 16.78 -20.26
N ALA A 201 -16.20 17.25 -19.47
CA ALA A 201 -16.44 18.25 -18.44
C ALA A 201 -15.24 19.20 -18.34
N GLY A 202 -15.45 20.44 -18.81
CA GLY A 202 -14.80 21.67 -18.36
C GLY A 202 -13.29 21.76 -18.54
N ALA A 203 -12.83 22.27 -19.68
CA ALA A 203 -11.53 22.90 -19.80
C ALA A 203 -11.50 24.18 -18.94
N GLY A 204 -11.13 24.05 -17.67
CA GLY A 204 -10.65 25.17 -16.87
C GLY A 204 -9.23 25.52 -17.32
N GLU A 205 -8.99 26.79 -17.62
CA GLU A 205 -7.69 27.30 -18.09
C GLU A 205 -6.53 26.86 -17.17
N PRO A 206 -5.37 26.49 -17.74
CA PRO A 206 -4.20 26.19 -16.94
C PRO A 206 -3.67 27.47 -16.29
N SER A 207 -3.82 27.59 -14.97
CA SER A 207 -3.06 28.55 -14.18
C SER A 207 -1.58 28.12 -14.20
N MET A 208 -0.82 28.70 -15.13
CA MET A 208 0.63 28.63 -15.11
C MET A 208 1.15 29.60 -14.04
N ILE A 209 1.38 29.09 -12.82
CA ILE A 209 2.39 29.69 -11.97
C ILE A 209 3.73 29.15 -12.45
N ILE A 210 4.37 29.88 -13.37
CA ILE A 210 5.77 29.70 -13.73
C ILE A 210 6.60 30.17 -12.52
N GLY A 211 6.79 29.27 -11.57
CA GLY A 211 7.83 29.37 -10.56
C GLY A 211 8.99 28.49 -11.00
N ASP A 212 10.11 29.12 -11.33
CA ASP A 212 11.44 28.55 -11.60
C ASP A 212 11.45 27.17 -12.27
N ALA A 213 11.56 27.15 -13.60
CA ALA A 213 11.59 25.93 -14.41
C ALA A 213 12.91 25.16 -14.20
N GLY A 214 13.11 24.64 -13.00
CA GLY A 214 13.97 23.51 -12.76
C GLY A 214 13.52 22.35 -13.64
N TYR A 215 14.49 21.62 -14.19
CA TYR A 215 14.23 20.43 -15.00
C TYR A 215 13.34 19.45 -14.21
N LEU A 216 12.08 19.34 -14.61
CA LEU A 216 11.16 18.35 -14.06
C LEU A 216 11.34 17.06 -14.86
N LYS A 217 11.66 15.96 -14.18
CA LYS A 217 11.77 14.64 -14.81
C LYS A 217 10.45 14.29 -15.52
N SER A 218 10.50 13.70 -16.72
CA SER A 218 9.29 13.31 -17.43
C SER A 218 8.60 12.12 -16.73
N ASN A 219 7.31 11.90 -16.98
CA ASN A 219 6.62 10.70 -16.48
C ASN A 219 7.24 9.43 -17.06
N ILE A 220 7.77 9.49 -18.28
CA ILE A 220 8.46 8.38 -18.92
C ILE A 220 9.77 8.05 -18.21
N ASP A 221 10.60 9.06 -17.93
CA ASP A 221 11.85 8.84 -17.22
C ASP A 221 11.58 8.27 -15.82
N LEU A 222 10.55 8.78 -15.12
CA LEU A 222 10.13 8.24 -13.83
C LEU A 222 9.63 6.79 -13.92
N SER A 223 8.96 6.44 -15.01
CA SER A 223 8.50 5.08 -15.31
C SER A 223 9.69 4.13 -15.47
N TYR A 224 10.73 4.55 -16.19
CA TYR A 224 11.96 3.77 -16.30
C TYR A 224 12.66 3.60 -14.96
N GLU A 225 12.75 4.64 -14.14
CA GLU A 225 13.38 4.54 -12.82
C GLU A 225 12.66 3.55 -11.89
N LEU A 226 11.32 3.54 -11.89
CA LEU A 226 10.56 2.55 -11.13
C LEU A 226 10.76 1.15 -11.70
N GLN A 227 10.74 0.99 -13.02
CA GLN A 227 10.98 -0.29 -13.68
C GLN A 227 12.38 -0.83 -13.38
N ASP A 228 13.41 0.00 -13.49
CA ASP A 228 14.80 -0.36 -13.19
C ASP A 228 14.92 -0.81 -11.74
N LYS A 229 14.28 -0.10 -10.79
CA LYS A 229 14.22 -0.56 -9.39
C LYS A 229 13.60 -1.94 -9.23
N LEU A 230 12.46 -2.18 -9.88
CA LEU A 230 11.76 -3.47 -9.80
C LEU A 230 12.56 -4.59 -10.45
N ILE A 231 13.20 -4.31 -11.59
CA ILE A 231 14.07 -5.24 -12.32
C ILE A 231 15.29 -5.56 -11.47
N GLU A 232 15.95 -4.54 -10.90
CA GLU A 232 17.12 -4.70 -10.03
C GLU A 232 16.77 -5.57 -8.82
N PHE A 233 15.62 -5.35 -8.17
CA PHE A 233 15.15 -6.19 -7.07
C PHE A 233 14.93 -7.66 -7.46
N VAL A 234 14.46 -7.93 -8.69
CA VAL A 234 14.17 -9.29 -9.16
C VAL A 234 15.42 -9.99 -9.70
N ALA A 235 16.33 -9.23 -10.32
CA ALA A 235 17.50 -9.76 -10.99
C ALA A 235 18.71 -9.95 -10.06
N GLU A 236 18.82 -9.12 -9.01
CA GLU A 236 19.88 -9.25 -8.01
C GLU A 236 19.70 -10.47 -7.11
N ASP A 237 20.81 -11.05 -6.69
CA ASP A 237 20.80 -12.07 -5.65
C ASP A 237 20.73 -11.48 -4.22
N CYS A 238 20.61 -12.38 -3.23
CA CYS A 238 20.55 -11.99 -1.82
C CYS A 238 21.76 -11.16 -1.36
N GLN A 239 22.95 -11.47 -1.86
CA GLN A 239 24.20 -10.84 -1.44
C GLN A 239 24.39 -9.48 -2.09
N GLU A 240 23.97 -9.31 -3.34
CA GLU A 240 24.03 -8.05 -4.08
C GLU A 240 23.14 -7.00 -3.43
N THR A 241 21.87 -7.31 -3.20
CA THR A 241 20.97 -6.38 -2.52
C THR A 241 21.40 -6.09 -1.08
N ASP A 242 21.89 -7.09 -0.33
CA ASP A 242 22.38 -6.87 1.03
C ASP A 242 23.53 -5.86 1.07
N LYS A 243 24.24 -5.60 -0.05
CA LYS A 243 25.27 -4.55 -0.12
C LYS A 243 24.72 -3.14 0.03
N ARG A 244 23.48 -2.89 -0.37
CA ARG A 244 22.88 -1.55 -0.51
C ARG A 244 21.54 -1.36 0.22
N ALA A 245 20.82 -2.43 0.54
CA ALA A 245 19.50 -2.37 1.17
C ALA A 245 19.59 -2.29 2.70
N TYR A 246 19.55 -1.08 3.24
CA TYR A 246 19.37 -0.87 4.68
C TYR A 246 17.89 -0.81 5.03
N VAL A 247 17.51 -1.49 6.12
CA VAL A 247 16.11 -1.60 6.58
C VAL A 247 15.46 -0.26 6.94
N ASP A 248 16.26 0.76 7.23
CA ASP A 248 15.76 2.09 7.59
C ASP A 248 15.66 3.02 6.37
N ASP A 249 16.21 2.65 5.22
CA ASP A 249 16.18 3.49 4.03
C ASP A 249 14.83 3.44 3.33
N ILE A 250 14.47 4.56 2.73
CA ILE A 250 13.23 4.80 2.02
C ILE A 250 13.59 5.48 0.71
N GLU A 251 13.34 4.83 -0.41
CA GLU A 251 13.39 5.53 -1.69
C GLU A 251 12.06 6.23 -1.95
N ILE A 252 12.09 7.54 -2.16
CA ILE A 252 10.88 8.33 -2.37
C ILE A 252 10.83 8.81 -3.80
N PHE A 253 9.73 8.49 -4.47
CA PHE A 253 9.33 9.08 -5.73
C PHE A 253 8.48 10.31 -5.41
N CYS A 254 9.11 11.48 -5.38
CA CYS A 254 8.53 12.73 -4.88
C CYS A 254 7.49 13.33 -5.84
N ASN A 255 6.60 14.20 -5.33
CA ASN A 255 5.59 14.90 -6.14
C ASN A 255 6.16 15.70 -7.33
N ASP A 256 7.39 16.19 -7.20
CA ASP A 256 8.14 16.91 -8.24
C ASP A 256 8.87 15.96 -9.21
N ARG A 257 8.55 14.66 -9.17
CA ARG A 257 9.15 13.59 -9.98
C ARG A 257 10.66 13.41 -9.76
N SER A 258 11.22 14.01 -8.71
CA SER A 258 12.55 13.67 -8.22
C SER A 258 12.52 12.34 -7.47
N ILE A 259 13.68 11.71 -7.37
CA ILE A 259 13.88 10.51 -6.57
C ILE A 259 14.92 10.84 -5.51
N ARG A 260 14.62 10.52 -4.25
CA ARG A 260 15.56 10.73 -3.15
C ARG A 260 15.48 9.64 -2.11
N THR A 261 16.59 9.38 -1.45
CA THR A 261 16.63 8.48 -0.30
C THR A 261 16.38 9.28 0.98
N GLU A 262 15.36 8.87 1.73
CA GLU A 262 15.10 9.29 3.10
C GLU A 262 15.26 8.10 4.04
N ASN A 263 15.09 8.30 5.34
CA ASN A 263 15.32 7.27 6.33
C ASN A 263 14.31 7.33 7.48
N TRP A 264 13.77 6.17 7.85
CA TRP A 264 12.76 5.98 8.90
C TRP A 264 13.19 6.52 10.27
N SER A 265 14.50 6.50 10.56
CA SER A 265 15.06 6.77 11.87
C SER A 265 15.65 8.17 12.00
N THR A 266 16.03 8.82 10.90
CA THR A 266 16.75 10.10 10.92
C THR A 266 16.01 11.26 10.25
N CYS A 267 15.07 11.01 9.32
CA CYS A 267 14.30 12.06 8.68
C CYS A 267 13.09 12.47 9.53
N GLU A 268 12.94 13.75 9.86
CA GLU A 268 11.88 14.26 10.75
C GLU A 268 10.46 13.88 10.30
N LYS A 269 10.20 13.94 8.99
CA LYS A 269 8.93 13.51 8.37
C LYS A 269 8.59 12.07 8.75
N TRP A 270 9.55 11.15 8.61
CA TRP A 270 9.35 9.73 8.88
C TRP A 270 9.38 9.39 10.36
N ILE A 271 10.15 10.12 11.17
CA ILE A 271 10.08 10.02 12.63
C ILE A 271 8.67 10.40 13.11
N SER A 272 8.12 11.51 12.61
CA SER A 272 6.75 11.94 12.93
C SER A 272 5.71 10.92 12.44
N LYS A 273 5.89 10.38 11.22
CA LYS A 273 5.04 9.31 10.68
C LYS A 273 5.08 8.06 11.56
N ARG A 274 6.27 7.57 11.91
CA ARG A 274 6.47 6.41 12.77
C ARG A 274 5.77 6.58 14.12
N LYS A 275 5.94 7.74 14.78
CA LYS A 275 5.25 8.02 16.06
C LYS A 275 3.72 7.94 15.91
N LYS A 276 3.15 8.40 14.79
CA LYS A 276 1.71 8.25 14.52
C LYS A 276 1.32 6.78 14.36
N LEU A 277 2.11 5.99 13.63
CA LEU A 277 1.85 4.56 13.44
C LEU A 277 2.01 3.76 14.75
N GLU A 278 2.92 4.15 15.63
CA GLU A 278 3.08 3.59 16.98
C GLU A 278 1.85 3.84 17.86
N ILE A 279 1.19 5.00 17.73
CA ILE A 279 -0.08 5.28 18.42
C ILE A 279 -1.18 4.33 17.93
N LEU A 280 -1.25 4.07 16.62
CA LEU A 280 -2.21 3.09 16.06
C LEU A 280 -2.02 1.68 16.62
N ASP A 281 -0.79 1.30 16.98
CA ASP A 281 -0.50 0.00 17.57
C ASP A 281 -0.95 -0.13 19.03
N ARG A 282 -1.05 0.98 19.79
CA ARG A 282 -1.49 0.93 21.19
C ARG A 282 -2.94 0.44 21.32
N ASP A 283 -3.80 0.91 20.42
CA ASP A 283 -5.22 0.56 20.35
C ASP A 283 -5.53 -0.21 19.05
N TYR A 284 -4.71 -1.21 18.74
CA TYR A 284 -4.77 -1.95 17.47
C TYR A 284 -6.16 -2.56 17.19
N ASP A 285 -6.82 -3.13 18.20
CA ASP A 285 -8.16 -3.71 18.04
C ASP A 285 -9.23 -2.66 17.77
N SER A 286 -9.14 -1.50 18.43
CA SER A 286 -10.01 -0.34 18.19
C SER A 286 -9.82 0.20 16.78
N MET A 287 -8.56 0.35 16.34
CA MET A 287 -8.23 0.77 14.98
C MET A 287 -8.81 -0.20 13.94
N ARG A 288 -8.61 -1.51 14.12
CA ARG A 288 -9.15 -2.54 13.22
C ARG A 288 -10.68 -2.49 13.18
N THR A 289 -11.32 -2.31 14.34
CA THR A 289 -12.78 -2.19 14.45
C THR A 289 -13.29 -0.93 13.72
N ALA A 290 -12.62 0.21 13.91
CA ALA A 290 -12.96 1.46 13.25
C ALA A 290 -12.85 1.32 11.73
N THR A 291 -11.74 0.76 11.22
CA THR A 291 -11.56 0.51 9.78
C THR A 291 -12.63 -0.42 9.23
N ARG A 292 -12.98 -1.51 9.93
CA ARG A 292 -14.05 -2.43 9.51
C ARG A 292 -15.41 -1.77 9.46
N LYS A 293 -15.80 -1.01 10.48
CA LYS A 293 -17.07 -0.27 10.48
C LYS A 293 -17.14 0.76 9.35
N LEU A 294 -16.05 1.51 9.14
CA LEU A 294 -15.98 2.50 8.07
C LEU A 294 -16.09 1.81 6.70
N VAL A 295 -15.25 0.83 6.40
CA VAL A 295 -15.30 0.14 5.10
C VAL A 295 -16.66 -0.55 4.92
N GLY A 296 -17.15 -1.23 5.95
CA GLY A 296 -18.41 -1.94 5.96
C GLY A 296 -19.64 -1.05 5.70
N SER A 297 -19.64 0.18 6.23
CA SER A 297 -20.75 1.13 6.00
C SER A 297 -20.86 1.59 4.55
N VAL A 298 -19.74 1.57 3.81
CA VAL A 298 -19.71 1.95 2.39
C VAL A 298 -20.09 0.79 1.48
N ILE A 299 -19.58 -0.41 1.78
CA ILE A 299 -19.83 -1.59 0.94
C ILE A 299 -21.13 -2.33 1.32
N GLY A 300 -21.82 -1.89 2.37
CA GLY A 300 -23.07 -2.52 2.84
C GLY A 300 -22.86 -3.90 3.45
N MET A 301 -21.69 -4.16 4.04
CA MET A 301 -21.30 -5.47 4.61
C MET A 301 -20.77 -5.29 6.03
N GLU A 302 -21.23 -6.11 6.97
CA GLU A 302 -20.64 -6.18 8.30
C GLU A 302 -19.28 -6.92 8.23
N LEU A 303 -18.22 -6.32 8.77
CA LEU A 303 -16.83 -6.78 8.65
C LEU A 303 -16.16 -7.08 9.99
#